data_AF-A0A453L8Y3-F1
#
_entry.id   AF-A0A453L8Y3-F1
#
_cell.length_a   1.000
_cell.length_b   1.000
_cell.length_c   1.000
_cell.angle_alpha   90.00
_cell.angle_beta   90.00
_cell.angle_gamma   90.00
#
_symmetry.space_group_name_H-M   'P 1'
#
loop_
_entity.id
_entity.type
_entity.pdbx_description
1 polymer ?
#
loop_
_entity_poly.entity_id
_entity_poly.type
_entity_poly.pdbx_seq_one_letter_code
_entity_poly.pdbx_strand_id
1 'polypeptide(L)'
;LIADSLSANLRPANKNLTHGHLGRTTMLLLHAAQLDEALLSRLLQYLGNNSEWADFFRFLKRFLDSGCDRSSLILNFKLALEFTFSVNWKDELDYISPICYVSLMECLGFLASSYLVQNEFICCTKSLLVNMLECRTSKVYIESCLVSKSSPDSDLDRWTKSSGRFIYDTIMTILTTKHMLQEWVHKTSCPSSTSYTTVFLRLVVTLYPLIITLSLGNCYEVTRILVRNEVFKDLPLEFSKKIEDALKMRPRTRSDFTRVLADALATIGDHMVFISSPKGPAICQNLNAYMISKEDLHDVPKIMALLCLEEPNSVKQETPLPEKSDGTKFGNPVPVEVLTIESSRQTDSSNDMFETLWKKFETFRLDEEGHKDSRVVIQFLRDALPWLEQSGVLAVIDKQIDEHNLEEIKHICSEFEKLSDR
;
A
#
# COMPACT_ATOMS: atom_id res chain seq x y z
N LEU A 1 -13.91 16.39 -6.27
CA LEU A 1 -12.72 16.10 -5.44
C LEU A 1 -11.57 15.48 -6.21
N ILE A 2 -11.64 14.26 -6.76
CA ILE A 2 -10.52 13.72 -7.58
C ILE A 2 -10.29 14.59 -8.83
N ALA A 3 -11.34 14.93 -9.58
CA ALA A 3 -11.24 15.85 -10.73
C ALA A 3 -10.75 17.27 -10.35
N ASP A 4 -11.05 17.75 -9.14
CA ASP A 4 -10.65 19.09 -8.66
C ASP A 4 -9.23 19.11 -8.07
N SER A 5 -8.84 18.06 -7.35
CA SER A 5 -7.47 17.81 -6.84
C SER A 5 -6.52 17.48 -7.98
N LEU A 6 -6.98 16.71 -8.98
CA LEU A 6 -6.31 16.57 -10.28
C LEU A 6 -6.24 17.94 -10.94
N SER A 7 -7.32 18.71 -11.04
CA SER A 7 -7.27 20.04 -11.67
C SER A 7 -6.31 21.02 -10.98
N ALA A 8 -6.13 20.93 -9.66
CA ALA A 8 -5.16 21.70 -8.89
C ALA A 8 -3.71 21.23 -9.14
N ASN A 9 -3.48 19.91 -9.19
CA ASN A 9 -2.19 19.31 -9.60
C ASN A 9 -1.92 19.40 -11.12
N LEU A 10 -2.92 19.72 -11.93
CA LEU A 10 -2.84 19.86 -13.40
C LEU A 10 -2.81 21.34 -13.82
N ARG A 11 -2.44 22.29 -12.94
CA ARG A 11 -2.19 23.70 -13.30
C ARG A 11 -0.68 23.99 -13.41
N PRO A 12 -0.02 23.63 -14.51
CA PRO A 12 1.33 24.11 -14.77
C PRO A 12 1.26 25.56 -15.26
N ALA A 13 2.17 26.40 -14.76
CA ALA A 13 2.44 27.71 -15.35
C ALA A 13 2.86 27.61 -16.84
N ASN A 14 3.27 26.43 -17.32
CA ASN A 14 3.85 26.18 -18.65
C ASN A 14 3.20 25.03 -19.48
N LYS A 15 1.95 24.64 -19.20
CA LYS A 15 1.16 23.65 -20.00
C LYS A 15 1.64 22.18 -20.06
N ASN A 16 2.75 21.78 -19.42
CA ASN A 16 3.20 20.37 -19.37
C ASN A 16 3.14 19.79 -17.95
N LEU A 17 2.84 18.49 -17.82
CA LEU A 17 2.93 17.78 -16.53
C LEU A 17 4.39 17.46 -16.19
N THR A 18 4.72 17.65 -14.93
CA THR A 18 6.03 17.29 -14.36
C THR A 18 6.00 15.84 -13.88
N HIS A 19 7.17 15.26 -13.65
CA HIS A 19 7.29 13.90 -13.09
C HIS A 19 6.66 13.80 -11.69
N GLY A 20 6.75 14.85 -10.88
CA GLY A 20 6.07 14.92 -9.59
C GLY A 20 4.55 14.84 -9.73
N HIS A 21 3.95 15.60 -10.65
CA HIS A 21 2.51 15.52 -10.93
C HIS A 21 2.09 14.14 -11.42
N LEU A 22 2.90 13.50 -12.27
CA LEU A 22 2.63 12.16 -12.79
C LEU A 22 2.63 11.11 -11.69
N GLY A 23 3.58 11.18 -10.76
CA GLY A 23 3.64 10.28 -9.60
C GLY A 23 2.39 10.39 -8.72
N ARG A 24 2.06 11.62 -8.29
CA ARG A 24 0.90 11.90 -7.42
C ARG A 24 -0.41 11.52 -8.10
N THR A 25 -0.58 11.89 -9.37
CA THR A 25 -1.77 11.56 -10.17
C THR A 25 -1.95 10.06 -10.31
N THR A 26 -0.87 9.33 -10.62
CA THR A 26 -0.94 7.88 -10.80
C THR A 26 -1.34 7.17 -9.52
N MET A 27 -0.77 7.55 -8.38
CA MET A 27 -1.17 6.98 -7.08
C MET A 27 -2.66 7.19 -6.82
N LEU A 28 -3.19 8.41 -7.03
CA LEU A 28 -4.61 8.69 -6.85
C LEU A 28 -5.50 7.84 -7.77
N LEU A 29 -5.12 7.72 -9.05
CA LEU A 29 -5.88 6.93 -10.02
C LEU A 29 -5.90 5.44 -9.66
N LEU A 30 -4.76 4.89 -9.24
CA LEU A 30 -4.66 3.50 -8.79
C LEU A 30 -5.58 3.26 -7.58
N HIS A 31 -5.55 4.13 -6.58
CA HIS A 31 -6.39 3.99 -5.39
C HIS A 31 -7.89 4.16 -5.69
N ALA A 32 -8.24 5.10 -6.57
CA ALA A 32 -9.63 5.39 -6.90
C ALA A 32 -10.26 4.37 -7.88
N ALA A 33 -9.44 3.71 -8.71
CA ALA A 33 -9.89 2.93 -9.87
C ALA A 33 -10.83 3.71 -10.80
N GLN A 34 -10.59 5.01 -10.92
CA GLN A 34 -11.47 5.90 -11.69
C GLN A 34 -10.67 6.70 -12.69
N LEU A 35 -10.87 6.39 -13.97
CA LEU A 35 -10.33 7.12 -15.10
C LEU A 35 -11.42 7.19 -16.15
N ASP A 36 -12.04 8.36 -16.34
CA ASP A 36 -13.03 8.57 -17.39
C ASP A 36 -12.39 9.12 -18.68
N GLU A 37 -13.15 9.14 -19.77
CA GLU A 37 -12.65 9.61 -21.08
C GLU A 37 -12.24 11.09 -21.08
N ALA A 38 -12.92 11.92 -20.29
CA ALA A 38 -12.61 13.35 -20.22
C ALA A 38 -11.26 13.58 -19.52
N LEU A 39 -11.03 12.86 -18.42
CA LEU A 39 -9.78 12.90 -17.67
C LEU A 39 -8.63 12.28 -18.48
N LEU A 40 -8.85 11.14 -19.12
CA LEU A 40 -7.85 10.54 -20.02
C LEU A 40 -7.48 11.51 -21.14
N SER A 41 -8.47 12.10 -21.82
CA SER A 41 -8.23 13.08 -22.88
C SER A 41 -7.39 14.25 -22.39
N ARG A 42 -7.66 14.75 -21.17
CA ARG A 42 -6.90 15.84 -20.57
C ARG A 42 -5.46 15.44 -20.22
N LEU A 43 -5.23 14.24 -19.68
CA LEU A 43 -3.88 13.73 -19.42
C LEU A 43 -3.06 13.61 -20.72
N LEU A 44 -3.68 13.05 -21.77
CA LEU A 44 -3.03 12.88 -23.08
C LEU A 44 -2.67 14.22 -23.73
N GLN A 45 -3.51 15.25 -23.55
CA GLN A 45 -3.21 16.61 -24.03
C GLN A 45 -1.94 17.20 -23.40
N TYR A 46 -1.64 16.89 -22.13
CA TYR A 46 -0.47 17.43 -21.44
C TYR A 46 0.81 16.59 -21.59
N LEU A 47 0.68 15.28 -21.85
CA LEU A 47 1.82 14.35 -21.95
C LEU A 47 2.38 14.22 -23.36
N GLY A 48 1.59 14.57 -24.37
CA GLY A 48 1.88 14.22 -25.75
C GLY A 48 1.59 12.75 -26.04
N ASN A 49 1.16 12.45 -27.27
CA ASN A 49 0.61 11.13 -27.60
C ASN A 49 1.62 9.97 -27.54
N ASN A 50 2.92 10.24 -27.61
CA ASN A 50 3.96 9.21 -27.67
C ASN A 50 4.72 9.04 -26.35
N SER A 51 4.22 9.61 -25.26
CA SER A 51 4.82 9.43 -23.93
C SER A 51 4.51 8.05 -23.35
N GLU A 52 5.48 7.44 -22.68
CA GLU A 52 5.34 6.19 -21.93
C GLU A 52 4.23 6.29 -20.88
N TRP A 53 4.08 7.47 -20.25
CA TRP A 53 2.99 7.74 -19.31
C TRP A 53 1.64 7.83 -20.01
N ALA A 54 1.58 8.36 -21.24
CA ALA A 54 0.37 8.40 -22.04
C ALA A 54 -0.11 6.98 -22.41
N ASP A 55 0.82 6.10 -22.79
CA ASP A 55 0.50 4.69 -23.03
C ASP A 55 0.00 3.98 -21.77
N PHE A 56 0.68 4.17 -20.64
CA PHE A 56 0.23 3.64 -19.35
C PHE A 56 -1.22 4.02 -19.03
N PHE A 57 -1.59 5.31 -19.14
CA PHE A 57 -2.97 5.73 -18.84
C PHE A 57 -4.01 5.15 -19.80
N ARG A 58 -3.69 4.95 -21.08
CA ARG A 58 -4.58 4.27 -22.03
C ARG A 58 -4.83 2.82 -21.63
N PHE A 59 -3.79 2.08 -21.26
CA PHE A 59 -3.94 0.69 -20.84
C PHE A 59 -4.60 0.57 -19.48
N LEU A 60 -4.37 1.51 -18.56
CA LEU A 60 -5.12 1.58 -17.30
C LEU A 60 -6.61 1.76 -17.57
N LYS A 61 -6.99 2.68 -18.47
CA LYS A 61 -8.40 2.88 -18.85
C LYS A 61 -9.04 1.61 -19.41
N ARG A 62 -8.40 0.99 -20.41
CA ARG A 62 -8.90 -0.25 -21.03
C ARG A 62 -9.09 -1.37 -20.01
N PHE A 63 -8.12 -1.51 -19.11
CA PHE A 63 -8.19 -2.48 -18.02
C PHE A 63 -9.36 -2.17 -17.07
N LEU A 64 -9.54 -0.91 -16.66
CA LEU A 64 -10.64 -0.54 -15.76
C LEU A 64 -12.02 -0.72 -16.41
N ASP A 65 -12.15 -0.51 -17.73
CA ASP A 65 -13.42 -0.68 -18.44
C ASP A 65 -13.83 -2.15 -18.65
N SER A 66 -12.85 -3.03 -18.85
CA SER A 66 -13.10 -4.38 -19.39
C SER A 66 -12.47 -5.52 -18.61
N GLY A 67 -11.52 -5.24 -17.72
CA GLY A 67 -10.67 -6.25 -17.07
C GLY A 67 -9.67 -6.94 -18.00
N CYS A 68 -9.60 -6.55 -19.27
CA CYS A 68 -8.69 -7.10 -20.29
C CYS A 68 -7.33 -6.38 -20.30
N ASP A 69 -6.40 -6.85 -21.14
CA ASP A 69 -5.09 -6.22 -21.41
C ASP A 69 -4.14 -6.10 -20.20
N ARG A 70 -4.24 -7.02 -19.23
CA ARG A 70 -3.39 -7.03 -18.02
C ARG A 70 -1.90 -7.04 -18.37
N SER A 71 -1.50 -7.88 -19.32
CA SER A 71 -0.11 -7.97 -19.81
C SER A 71 0.41 -6.62 -20.31
N SER A 72 -0.42 -5.89 -21.07
CA SER A 72 -0.08 -4.57 -21.60
C SER A 72 -0.08 -3.49 -20.53
N LEU A 73 -0.98 -3.56 -19.54
CA LEU A 73 -0.95 -2.66 -18.38
C LEU A 73 0.38 -2.80 -17.62
N ILE A 74 0.79 -4.04 -17.31
CA ILE A 74 2.07 -4.31 -16.61
C ILE A 74 3.25 -3.76 -17.40
N LEU A 75 3.32 -4.07 -18.70
CA LEU A 75 4.40 -3.60 -19.56
C LEU A 75 4.49 -2.07 -19.58
N ASN A 76 3.39 -1.38 -19.84
CA ASN A 76 3.43 0.08 -19.98
C ASN A 76 3.64 0.78 -18.64
N PHE A 77 3.18 0.20 -17.53
CA PHE A 77 3.51 0.73 -16.21
C PHE A 77 5.01 0.60 -15.92
N LYS A 78 5.62 -0.55 -16.25
CA LYS A 78 7.08 -0.73 -16.18
C LYS A 78 7.81 0.33 -17.03
N LEU A 79 7.43 0.50 -18.29
CA LEU A 79 8.07 1.46 -19.20
C LEU A 79 7.98 2.90 -18.69
N ALA A 80 6.83 3.31 -18.13
CA ALA A 80 6.65 4.63 -17.55
C ALA A 80 7.59 4.88 -16.34
N LEU A 81 7.76 3.88 -15.47
CA LEU A 81 8.67 3.97 -14.32
C LEU A 81 10.15 3.91 -14.73
N GLU A 82 10.48 3.12 -15.74
CA GLU A 82 11.83 3.01 -16.31
C GLU A 82 12.23 4.33 -16.99
N PHE A 83 11.33 4.90 -17.79
CA PHE A 83 11.51 6.25 -18.37
C PHE A 83 11.77 7.28 -17.27
N THR A 84 10.91 7.30 -16.24
CA THR A 84 11.04 8.26 -15.14
C THR A 84 12.41 8.15 -14.48
N PHE A 85 12.88 6.95 -14.16
CA PHE A 85 14.19 6.74 -13.53
C PHE A 85 15.39 7.10 -14.42
N SER A 86 15.22 7.08 -15.74
CA SER A 86 16.27 7.43 -16.70
C SER A 86 16.50 8.94 -16.86
N VAL A 87 15.53 9.76 -16.45
CA VAL A 87 15.60 11.23 -16.57
C VAL A 87 16.64 11.80 -15.59
N ASN A 88 17.35 12.86 -16.00
CA ASN A 88 18.21 13.61 -15.11
C ASN A 88 17.38 14.41 -14.11
N TRP A 89 16.98 13.75 -13.03
CA TRP A 89 16.11 14.31 -12.00
C TRP A 89 16.68 15.57 -11.34
N LYS A 90 17.99 15.85 -11.45
CA LYS A 90 18.63 17.07 -10.93
C LYS A 90 18.21 18.35 -11.67
N ASP A 91 17.76 18.22 -12.92
CA ASP A 91 17.35 19.38 -13.75
C ASP A 91 15.84 19.64 -13.66
N GLU A 92 15.07 18.68 -13.12
CA GLU A 92 13.61 18.76 -13.00
C GLU A 92 13.18 19.65 -11.83
N LEU A 93 12.26 20.60 -12.06
CA LEU A 93 11.74 21.49 -11.02
C LEU A 93 10.87 20.76 -9.99
N ASP A 94 10.02 19.85 -10.46
CA ASP A 94 9.15 19.01 -9.63
C ASP A 94 9.27 17.56 -10.08
N TYR A 95 10.18 16.85 -9.44
CA TYR A 95 10.43 15.44 -9.70
C TYR A 95 9.66 14.56 -8.72
N ILE A 96 9.42 13.30 -9.11
CA ILE A 96 8.74 12.34 -8.23
C ILE A 96 9.53 12.12 -6.94
N SER A 97 8.86 12.15 -5.79
CA SER A 97 9.54 11.87 -4.51
C SER A 97 9.95 10.39 -4.43
N PRO A 98 11.05 10.05 -3.76
CA PRO A 98 11.51 8.67 -3.63
C PRO A 98 10.45 7.74 -3.05
N ILE A 99 9.70 8.21 -2.05
CA ILE A 99 8.65 7.41 -1.40
C ILE A 99 7.49 7.12 -2.36
N CYS A 100 7.10 8.11 -3.18
CA CYS A 100 6.08 7.92 -4.21
C CYS A 100 6.55 6.95 -5.30
N TYR A 101 7.80 7.08 -5.75
CA TYR A 101 8.40 6.18 -6.73
C TYR A 101 8.45 4.73 -6.22
N VAL A 102 8.87 4.51 -4.97
CA VAL A 102 8.86 3.18 -4.35
C VAL A 102 7.45 2.62 -4.24
N SER A 103 6.47 3.45 -3.89
CA SER A 103 5.06 3.02 -3.81
C SER A 103 4.52 2.58 -5.17
N LEU A 104 4.88 3.27 -6.26
CA LEU A 104 4.51 2.86 -7.61
C LEU A 104 5.23 1.56 -8.05
N MET A 105 6.51 1.39 -7.69
CA MET A 105 7.22 0.13 -7.94
C MET A 105 6.60 -1.04 -7.18
N GLU A 106 6.17 -0.83 -5.94
CA GLU A 106 5.44 -1.81 -5.15
C GLU A 106 4.09 -2.18 -5.80
N CYS A 107 3.33 -1.19 -6.27
CA CYS A 107 2.11 -1.43 -7.06
C CYS A 107 2.41 -2.27 -8.30
N LEU A 108 3.42 -1.91 -9.09
CA LEU A 108 3.82 -2.66 -10.28
C LEU A 108 4.20 -4.11 -9.91
N GLY A 109 5.04 -4.29 -8.89
CA GLY A 109 5.48 -5.60 -8.43
C GLY A 109 4.33 -6.47 -7.94
N PHE A 110 3.36 -5.88 -7.23
CA PHE A 110 2.17 -6.57 -6.77
C PHE A 110 1.25 -6.98 -7.92
N LEU A 111 0.91 -6.06 -8.83
CA LEU A 111 0.07 -6.38 -10.00
C LEU A 111 0.74 -7.43 -10.90
N ALA A 112 2.05 -7.31 -11.12
CA ALA A 112 2.81 -8.26 -11.91
C ALA A 112 2.83 -9.66 -11.27
N SER A 113 2.93 -9.75 -9.94
CA SER A 113 2.98 -11.03 -9.22
C SER A 113 1.60 -11.62 -8.93
N SER A 114 0.52 -10.83 -8.89
CA SER A 114 -0.86 -11.25 -8.55
C SER A 114 -1.37 -12.41 -9.40
N TYR A 115 -0.89 -12.56 -10.64
CA TYR A 115 -1.23 -13.71 -11.47
C TYR A 115 -0.74 -15.05 -10.89
N LEU A 116 0.37 -15.05 -10.15
CA LEU A 116 0.96 -16.24 -9.54
C LEU A 116 0.08 -16.86 -8.46
N VAL A 117 -0.91 -16.12 -7.91
CA VAL A 117 -1.89 -16.66 -6.96
C VAL A 117 -2.62 -17.91 -7.50
N GLN A 118 -2.77 -18.02 -8.84
CA GLN A 118 -3.45 -19.16 -9.44
C GLN A 118 -2.66 -20.48 -9.27
N ASN A 119 -1.34 -20.44 -9.42
CA ASN A 119 -0.51 -21.62 -9.66
C ASN A 119 0.72 -21.74 -8.73
N GLU A 120 1.06 -20.69 -7.99
CA GLU A 120 2.22 -20.62 -7.10
C GLU A 120 1.85 -19.90 -5.78
N PHE A 121 2.71 -18.97 -5.35
CA PHE A 121 2.52 -18.14 -4.17
C PHE A 121 3.06 -16.74 -4.42
N ILE A 122 2.60 -15.79 -3.63
CA ILE A 122 3.16 -14.44 -3.53
C ILE A 122 3.66 -14.23 -2.12
N CYS A 123 4.81 -13.60 -2.02
CA CYS A 123 5.37 -13.12 -0.78
C CYS A 123 5.40 -11.59 -0.81
N CYS A 124 4.82 -10.95 0.19
CA CYS A 124 4.85 -9.50 0.40
C CYS A 124 4.92 -9.17 1.90
N THR A 125 4.96 -7.89 2.24
CA THR A 125 4.81 -7.42 3.62
C THR A 125 3.34 -7.12 3.95
N LYS A 126 3.02 -7.08 5.24
CA LYS A 126 1.68 -6.72 5.74
C LYS A 126 1.26 -5.35 5.25
N SER A 127 2.14 -4.35 5.38
CA SER A 127 1.90 -2.97 4.94
C SER A 127 1.58 -2.90 3.44
N LEU A 128 2.34 -3.63 2.61
CA LEU A 128 2.10 -3.70 1.18
C LEU A 128 0.74 -4.30 0.87
N LEU A 129 0.40 -5.45 1.48
CA LEU A 129 -0.89 -6.07 1.22
C LEU A 129 -2.07 -5.19 1.65
N VAL A 130 -2.00 -4.56 2.82
CA VAL A 130 -3.02 -3.60 3.29
C VAL A 130 -3.21 -2.48 2.27
N ASN A 131 -2.12 -1.83 1.84
CA ASN A 131 -2.17 -0.76 0.84
C ASN A 131 -2.79 -1.25 -0.49
N MET A 132 -2.45 -2.47 -0.93
CA MET A 132 -2.98 -3.03 -2.16
C MET A 132 -4.44 -3.47 -2.05
N LEU A 133 -4.92 -3.82 -0.86
CA LEU A 133 -6.34 -4.11 -0.61
C LEU A 133 -7.16 -2.83 -0.49
N GLU A 134 -6.59 -1.73 -0.02
CA GLU A 134 -7.25 -0.42 -0.06
C GLU A 134 -7.31 0.15 -1.48
N CYS A 135 -6.31 -0.14 -2.30
CA CYS A 135 -6.25 0.23 -3.71
C CYS A 135 -7.34 -0.48 -4.53
N ARG A 136 -8.34 0.28 -5.01
CA ARG A 136 -9.45 -0.28 -5.80
C ARG A 136 -8.99 -0.90 -7.12
N THR A 137 -7.96 -0.36 -7.77
CA THR A 137 -7.45 -0.93 -9.04
C THR A 137 -6.86 -2.31 -8.81
N SER A 138 -6.13 -2.48 -7.71
CA SER A 138 -5.57 -3.76 -7.30
C SER A 138 -6.67 -4.79 -7.00
N LYS A 139 -7.76 -4.40 -6.32
CA LYS A 139 -8.93 -5.26 -6.12
C LYS A 139 -9.51 -5.77 -7.44
N VAL A 140 -9.81 -4.87 -8.38
CA VAL A 140 -10.32 -5.22 -9.71
C VAL A 140 -9.33 -6.15 -10.45
N TYR A 141 -8.03 -5.90 -10.29
CA TYR A 141 -6.99 -6.73 -10.89
C TYR A 141 -6.93 -8.14 -10.30
N ILE A 142 -6.96 -8.28 -8.98
CA ILE A 142 -7.02 -9.59 -8.30
C ILE A 142 -8.28 -10.34 -8.75
N GLU A 143 -9.44 -9.70 -8.75
CA GLU A 143 -10.70 -10.33 -9.20
C GLU A 143 -10.61 -10.81 -10.65
N SER A 144 -10.06 -9.99 -11.56
CA SER A 144 -9.83 -10.39 -12.95
C SER A 144 -8.88 -11.61 -13.05
N CYS A 145 -7.88 -11.69 -12.17
CA CYS A 145 -6.99 -12.84 -12.08
C CYS A 145 -7.70 -14.07 -11.53
N LEU A 146 -8.61 -13.96 -10.57
CA LEU A 146 -9.31 -15.11 -9.98
C LEU A 146 -10.41 -15.68 -10.91
N VAL A 147 -11.04 -14.82 -11.72
CA VAL A 147 -12.14 -15.20 -12.63
C VAL A 147 -11.64 -15.75 -13.96
N SER A 148 -10.49 -15.27 -14.47
CA SER A 148 -10.03 -15.61 -15.82
C SER A 148 -9.49 -17.04 -15.91
N LYS A 149 -10.36 -17.96 -16.36
CA LYS A 149 -10.00 -19.28 -16.91
C LYS A 149 -9.88 -19.27 -18.44
N SER A 150 -10.19 -18.15 -19.12
CA SER A 150 -10.60 -18.15 -20.53
C SER A 150 -9.73 -17.36 -21.51
N SER A 151 -8.64 -16.74 -21.07
CA SER A 151 -7.60 -16.24 -21.99
C SER A 151 -6.25 -16.22 -21.30
N PRO A 152 -5.30 -17.10 -21.67
CA PRO A 152 -3.92 -16.94 -21.24
C PRO A 152 -3.40 -15.67 -21.91
N ASP A 153 -3.18 -14.60 -21.14
CA ASP A 153 -2.20 -13.59 -21.51
C ASP A 153 -0.85 -14.33 -21.61
N SER A 154 -0.53 -14.87 -22.79
CA SER A 154 0.65 -15.71 -22.99
C SER A 154 1.95 -14.99 -22.62
N ASP A 155 1.92 -13.66 -22.64
CA ASP A 155 3.06 -12.82 -22.30
C ASP A 155 3.12 -12.41 -20.83
N LEU A 156 2.13 -12.78 -20.00
CA LEU A 156 2.07 -12.32 -18.61
C LEU A 156 3.27 -12.81 -17.79
N ASP A 157 3.65 -14.09 -17.91
CA ASP A 157 4.85 -14.62 -17.24
C ASP A 157 6.13 -13.86 -17.66
N ARG A 158 6.25 -13.54 -18.95
CA ARG A 158 7.37 -12.77 -19.49
C ARG A 158 7.40 -11.37 -18.90
N TRP A 159 6.26 -10.68 -18.85
CA TRP A 159 6.18 -9.32 -18.33
C TRP A 159 6.28 -9.26 -16.81
N THR A 160 5.81 -10.28 -16.09
CA THR A 160 6.04 -10.43 -14.65
C THR A 160 7.53 -10.54 -14.35
N LYS A 161 8.26 -11.42 -15.04
CA LYS A 161 9.71 -11.56 -14.86
C LYS A 161 10.48 -10.31 -15.27
N SER A 162 10.10 -9.68 -16.39
CA SER A 162 10.72 -8.43 -16.88
C SER A 162 10.51 -7.27 -15.90
N SER A 163 9.31 -7.11 -15.37
CA SER A 163 8.98 -6.05 -14.39
C SER A 163 9.67 -6.30 -13.06
N GLY A 164 9.65 -7.54 -12.57
CA GLY A 164 10.38 -7.93 -11.37
C GLY A 164 11.88 -7.70 -11.50
N ARG A 165 12.47 -8.01 -12.67
CA ARG A 165 13.89 -7.75 -12.93
C ARG A 165 14.21 -6.26 -12.91
N PHE A 166 13.36 -5.44 -13.54
CA PHE A 166 13.49 -3.98 -13.50
C PHE A 166 13.43 -3.43 -12.07
N ILE A 167 12.46 -3.87 -11.26
CA ILE A 167 12.36 -3.44 -9.86
C ILE A 167 13.61 -3.87 -9.08
N TYR A 168 14.05 -5.12 -9.25
CA TYR A 168 15.28 -5.62 -8.62
C TYR A 168 16.50 -4.76 -8.98
N ASP A 169 16.75 -4.51 -10.27
CA ASP A 169 17.93 -3.77 -10.73
C ASP A 169 17.86 -2.30 -10.26
N THR A 170 16.67 -1.69 -10.26
CA THR A 170 16.44 -0.32 -9.78
C THR A 170 16.69 -0.19 -8.29
N ILE A 171 16.11 -1.09 -7.48
CA ILE A 171 16.33 -1.09 -6.02
C ILE A 171 17.80 -1.32 -5.70
N MET A 172 18.45 -2.29 -6.35
CA MET A 172 19.89 -2.55 -6.15
C MET A 172 20.74 -1.33 -6.48
N THR A 173 20.41 -0.60 -7.55
CA THR A 173 21.10 0.64 -7.94
C THR A 173 20.96 1.71 -6.86
N ILE A 174 19.74 1.93 -6.36
CA ILE A 174 19.48 2.94 -5.32
C ILE A 174 20.20 2.57 -4.00
N LEU A 175 20.10 1.31 -3.56
CA LEU A 175 20.70 0.85 -2.31
C LEU A 175 22.24 0.87 -2.33
N THR A 176 22.85 0.56 -3.48
CA THR A 176 24.32 0.59 -3.63
C THR A 176 24.87 2.00 -3.90
N THR A 177 23.99 2.95 -4.21
CA THR A 177 24.34 4.35 -4.49
C THR A 177 23.70 5.27 -3.44
N LYS A 178 24.00 5.04 -2.16
CA LYS A 178 23.38 5.74 -1.01
C LYS A 178 23.29 7.27 -1.16
N HIS A 179 24.36 7.92 -1.64
CA HIS A 179 24.40 9.37 -1.81
C HIS A 179 23.34 9.89 -2.80
N MET A 180 23.03 9.13 -3.85
CA MET A 180 22.00 9.50 -4.83
C MET A 180 20.62 9.60 -4.16
N LEU A 181 20.28 8.67 -3.27
CA LEU A 181 19.01 8.73 -2.55
C LEU A 181 18.98 9.90 -1.57
N GLN A 182 20.08 10.17 -0.86
CA GLN A 182 20.16 11.30 0.07
C GLN A 182 19.93 12.64 -0.65
N GLU A 183 20.57 12.83 -1.81
CA GLU A 183 20.35 14.02 -2.64
C GLU A 183 18.92 14.08 -3.20
N TRP A 184 18.36 12.94 -3.62
CA TRP A 184 16.99 12.87 -4.16
C TRP A 184 15.94 13.21 -3.09
N VAL A 185 16.07 12.68 -1.87
CA VAL A 185 15.24 13.06 -0.72
C VAL A 185 15.41 14.55 -0.44
N HIS A 186 16.64 15.05 -0.34
CA HIS A 186 16.89 16.46 -0.06
C HIS A 186 16.25 17.40 -1.11
N LYS A 187 16.21 16.99 -2.38
CA LYS A 187 15.61 17.79 -3.45
C LYS A 187 14.08 17.80 -3.43
N THR A 188 13.45 16.67 -3.09
CA THR A 188 11.99 16.47 -3.26
C THR A 188 11.20 16.54 -1.97
N SER A 189 11.86 16.39 -0.83
CA SER A 189 11.21 16.44 0.49
C SER A 189 11.22 17.85 1.05
N CYS A 190 10.12 18.23 1.70
CA CYS A 190 10.16 19.34 2.64
C CYS A 190 11.08 18.94 3.82
N PRO A 191 11.81 19.87 4.47
CA PRO A 191 12.77 19.53 5.54
C PRO A 191 12.20 18.69 6.70
N SER A 192 10.88 18.60 6.81
CA SER A 192 10.16 17.87 7.85
C SER A 192 9.58 16.50 7.43
N SER A 193 9.57 16.11 6.15
CA SER A 193 8.55 15.14 5.68
C SER A 193 9.00 13.71 5.32
N THR A 194 10.27 13.35 5.15
CA THR A 194 10.68 11.93 5.02
C THR A 194 12.18 11.75 5.26
N SER A 195 12.57 10.85 6.16
CA SER A 195 13.99 10.47 6.29
C SER A 195 14.41 9.54 5.15
N TYR A 196 15.62 9.73 4.60
CA TYR A 196 16.18 8.80 3.62
C TYR A 196 16.23 7.36 4.16
N THR A 197 16.39 7.20 5.49
CA THR A 197 16.42 5.89 6.15
C THR A 197 15.09 5.15 6.02
N THR A 198 13.96 5.86 6.05
CA THR A 198 12.62 5.29 5.84
C THR A 198 12.49 4.72 4.43
N VAL A 199 12.95 5.47 3.42
CA VAL A 199 12.94 5.00 2.02
C VAL A 199 13.89 3.81 1.86
N PHE A 200 15.05 3.83 2.52
CA PHE A 200 16.01 2.73 2.52
C PHE A 200 15.44 1.45 3.08
N LEU A 201 14.76 1.52 4.23
CA LEU A 201 14.10 0.37 4.82
C LEU A 201 13.03 -0.17 3.86
N ARG A 202 12.19 0.72 3.30
CA ARG A 202 11.14 0.34 2.35
C ARG A 202 11.70 -0.42 1.15
N LEU A 203 12.76 0.10 0.51
CA LEU A 203 13.46 -0.57 -0.59
C LEU A 203 13.93 -1.98 -0.23
N VAL A 204 14.52 -2.18 0.96
CA VAL A 204 15.01 -3.50 1.41
C VAL A 204 13.86 -4.46 1.68
N VAL A 205 12.78 -4.00 2.32
CA VAL A 205 11.61 -4.85 2.60
C VAL A 205 10.78 -5.13 1.35
N THR A 206 10.87 -4.32 0.29
CA THR A 206 10.33 -4.67 -1.04
C THR A 206 11.21 -5.69 -1.76
N LEU A 207 12.54 -5.55 -1.68
CA LEU A 207 13.51 -6.33 -2.46
C LEU A 207 13.46 -7.83 -2.16
N TYR A 208 13.53 -8.21 -0.88
CA TYR A 208 13.64 -9.64 -0.53
C TYR A 208 12.37 -10.44 -0.83
N PRO A 209 11.15 -9.98 -0.48
CA PRO A 209 9.91 -10.62 -0.91
C PRO A 209 9.80 -10.76 -2.43
N LEU A 210 10.26 -9.77 -3.20
CA LEU A 210 10.30 -9.84 -4.65
C LEU A 210 11.23 -10.96 -5.15
N ILE A 211 12.44 -11.07 -4.61
CA ILE A 211 13.38 -12.17 -4.94
C ILE A 211 12.76 -13.53 -4.58
N ILE A 212 12.09 -13.61 -3.44
CA ILE A 212 11.43 -14.85 -2.97
C ILE A 212 10.18 -15.17 -3.78
N THR A 213 9.46 -14.20 -4.33
CA THR A 213 8.29 -14.48 -5.17
C THR A 213 8.72 -14.91 -6.56
N LEU A 214 9.64 -14.16 -7.17
CA LEU A 214 10.00 -14.31 -8.59
C LEU A 214 11.27 -15.10 -8.84
N SER A 215 11.93 -15.61 -7.79
CA SER A 215 13.20 -16.34 -7.87
C SER A 215 14.33 -15.54 -8.56
N LEU A 216 14.37 -14.22 -8.34
CA LEU A 216 15.29 -13.28 -9.01
C LEU A 216 16.70 -13.27 -8.40
N GLY A 217 17.36 -14.42 -8.44
CA GLY A 217 18.71 -14.58 -7.89
C GLY A 217 18.74 -15.12 -6.47
N ASN A 218 19.86 -14.92 -5.78
CA ASN A 218 20.13 -15.52 -4.48
C ASN A 218 20.16 -14.46 -3.38
N CYS A 219 19.25 -14.57 -2.40
CA CYS A 219 19.16 -13.62 -1.29
C CYS A 219 20.49 -13.48 -0.52
N TYR A 220 21.25 -14.56 -0.31
CA TYR A 220 22.54 -14.47 0.40
C TYR A 220 23.60 -13.69 -0.38
N GLU A 221 23.56 -13.70 -1.72
CA GLU A 221 24.46 -12.90 -2.55
C GLU A 221 24.07 -11.43 -2.48
N VAL A 222 22.77 -11.14 -2.60
CA VAL A 222 22.23 -9.80 -2.41
C VAL A 222 22.60 -9.25 -1.03
N THR A 223 22.40 -10.02 0.04
CA THR A 223 22.80 -9.62 1.40
C THR A 223 24.29 -9.32 1.50
N ARG A 224 25.17 -10.10 0.86
CA ARG A 224 26.63 -9.80 0.83
C ARG A 224 26.92 -8.45 0.18
N ILE A 225 26.25 -8.15 -0.94
CA ILE A 225 26.40 -6.88 -1.64
C ILE A 225 25.93 -5.73 -0.73
N LEU A 226 24.77 -5.87 -0.09
CA LEU A 226 24.21 -4.84 0.79
C LEU A 226 25.07 -4.60 2.04
N VAL A 227 25.64 -5.66 2.64
CA VAL A 227 26.61 -5.54 3.76
C VAL A 227 27.86 -4.78 3.31
N ARG A 228 28.40 -5.12 2.13
CA ARG A 228 29.60 -4.45 1.59
C ARG A 228 29.38 -2.96 1.32
N ASN A 229 28.15 -2.58 0.96
CA ASN A 229 27.76 -1.18 0.76
C ASN A 229 27.22 -0.51 2.04
N GLU A 230 27.39 -1.17 3.19
CA GLU A 230 27.03 -0.65 4.52
C GLU A 230 25.54 -0.30 4.69
N VAL A 231 24.66 -0.88 3.86
CA VAL A 231 23.22 -0.55 3.82
C VAL A 231 22.56 -0.81 5.18
N PHE A 232 22.92 -1.91 5.83
CA PHE A 232 22.34 -2.33 7.11
C PHE A 232 22.73 -1.45 8.30
N LYS A 233 23.77 -0.60 8.18
CA LYS A 233 24.14 0.34 9.25
C LYS A 233 23.10 1.44 9.46
N ASP A 234 22.31 1.77 8.44
CA ASP A 234 21.27 2.80 8.47
C ASP A 234 19.87 2.26 8.80
N LEU A 235 19.72 0.94 8.90
CA LEU A 235 18.45 0.26 9.13
C LEU A 235 18.27 -0.11 10.62
N PRO A 236 17.05 -0.44 11.07
CA PRO A 236 16.80 -0.86 12.45
C PRO A 236 17.72 -2.00 12.88
N LEU A 237 18.36 -1.84 14.03
CA LEU A 237 19.44 -2.73 14.48
C LEU A 237 19.02 -4.20 14.56
N GLU A 238 17.85 -4.49 15.11
CA GLU A 238 17.35 -5.87 15.26
C GLU A 238 17.06 -6.54 13.91
N PHE A 239 16.45 -5.78 13.00
CA PHE A 239 16.22 -6.21 11.62
C PHE A 239 17.54 -6.52 10.92
N SER A 240 18.47 -5.57 10.92
CA SER A 240 19.78 -5.70 10.28
C SER A 240 20.55 -6.91 10.80
N LYS A 241 20.61 -7.06 12.12
CA LYS A 241 21.34 -8.17 12.76
C LYS A 241 20.80 -9.52 12.33
N LYS A 242 19.48 -9.70 12.30
CA LYS A 242 18.85 -10.96 11.86
C LYS A 242 19.22 -11.30 10.42
N ILE A 243 19.12 -10.34 9.50
CA ILE A 243 19.46 -10.56 8.07
C ILE A 243 20.96 -10.83 7.89
N GLU A 244 21.84 -10.10 8.57
CA GLU A 244 23.28 -10.33 8.49
C GLU A 244 23.70 -11.68 9.07
N ASP A 245 23.09 -12.09 10.19
CA ASP A 245 23.34 -13.39 10.83
C ASP A 245 22.94 -14.56 9.91
N ALA A 246 22.02 -14.36 8.97
CA ALA A 246 21.69 -15.33 7.92
C ALA A 246 22.93 -15.76 7.12
N LEU A 247 23.90 -14.86 6.91
CA LEU A 247 25.14 -15.18 6.20
C LEU A 247 25.98 -16.22 6.95
N LYS A 248 25.82 -16.37 8.28
CA LYS A 248 26.56 -17.33 9.09
C LYS A 248 25.94 -18.74 9.05
N MET A 249 24.70 -18.87 8.61
CA MET A 249 23.98 -20.15 8.58
C MET A 249 24.59 -21.17 7.61
N ARG A 250 24.45 -22.46 7.97
CA ARG A 250 24.83 -23.64 7.18
C ARG A 250 23.77 -24.76 7.42
N PRO A 251 23.18 -25.38 6.37
CA PRO A 251 23.27 -25.02 4.95
C PRO A 251 22.53 -23.70 4.63
N ARG A 252 22.85 -23.09 3.50
CA ARG A 252 22.21 -21.84 3.04
C ARG A 252 21.13 -22.18 2.00
N THR A 253 19.92 -22.46 2.45
CA THR A 253 18.79 -22.71 1.54
C THR A 253 17.90 -21.47 1.41
N ARG A 254 17.08 -21.44 0.36
CA ARG A 254 16.07 -20.39 0.17
C ARG A 254 15.06 -20.38 1.32
N SER A 255 14.61 -21.56 1.78
CA SER A 255 13.67 -21.69 2.89
C SER A 255 14.25 -21.16 4.20
N ASP A 256 15.54 -21.42 4.47
CA ASP A 256 16.21 -20.86 5.64
C ASP A 256 16.23 -19.34 5.60
N PHE A 257 16.54 -18.75 4.44
CA PHE A 257 16.53 -17.29 4.30
C PHE A 257 15.12 -16.71 4.45
N THR A 258 14.11 -17.36 3.85
CA THR A 258 12.70 -16.96 3.97
C THR A 258 12.29 -16.89 5.45
N ARG A 259 12.69 -17.86 6.27
CA ARG A 259 12.41 -17.86 7.71
C ARG A 259 13.11 -16.71 8.43
N VAL A 260 14.39 -16.47 8.13
CA VAL A 260 15.11 -15.34 8.73
C VAL A 260 14.49 -14.00 8.33
N LEU A 261 14.04 -13.86 7.08
CA LEU A 261 13.36 -12.66 6.62
C LEU A 261 12.03 -12.46 7.36
N ALA A 262 11.22 -13.52 7.52
CA ALA A 262 9.97 -13.47 8.28
C ALA A 262 10.20 -12.97 9.71
N ASP A 263 11.21 -13.53 10.39
CA ASP A 263 11.59 -13.11 11.74
C ASP A 263 12.15 -11.69 11.80
N ALA A 264 12.86 -11.23 10.76
CA ALA A 264 13.38 -9.87 10.69
C ALA A 264 12.24 -8.86 10.48
N LEU A 265 11.34 -9.14 9.55
CA LEU A 265 10.15 -8.32 9.27
C LEU A 265 9.25 -8.16 10.51
N ALA A 266 9.11 -9.22 11.32
CA ALA A 266 8.38 -9.13 12.59
C ALA A 266 9.00 -8.11 13.58
N THR A 267 10.33 -7.95 13.61
CA THR A 267 10.99 -6.98 14.53
C THR A 267 10.67 -5.52 14.23
N ILE A 268 10.22 -5.22 13.01
CA ILE A 268 9.83 -3.86 12.59
C ILE A 268 8.30 -3.72 12.49
N GLY A 269 7.55 -4.72 12.96
CA GLY A 269 6.09 -4.74 12.93
C GLY A 269 5.47 -5.01 11.56
N ASP A 270 6.26 -5.05 10.49
CA ASP A 270 5.79 -5.25 9.12
C ASP A 270 5.89 -6.72 8.69
N HIS A 271 5.10 -7.56 9.35
CA HIS A 271 5.11 -9.01 9.21
C HIS A 271 5.03 -9.48 7.75
N MET A 272 5.70 -10.58 7.46
CA MET A 272 5.66 -11.23 6.15
C MET A 272 4.27 -11.83 5.90
N VAL A 273 3.80 -11.76 4.66
CA VAL A 273 2.54 -12.35 4.22
C VAL A 273 2.79 -13.28 3.03
N PHE A 274 2.22 -14.48 3.12
CA PHE A 274 2.18 -15.45 2.03
C PHE A 274 0.75 -15.60 1.53
N ILE A 275 0.57 -15.40 0.23
CA ILE A 275 -0.69 -15.66 -0.47
C ILE A 275 -0.47 -16.89 -1.33
N SER A 276 -1.13 -18.00 -1.03
CA SER A 276 -0.94 -19.25 -1.77
C SER A 276 -2.20 -20.09 -1.88
N SER A 277 -2.16 -21.09 -2.75
CA SER A 277 -3.16 -22.17 -2.72
C SER A 277 -3.02 -23.02 -1.43
N PRO A 278 -4.08 -23.74 -1.00
CA PRO A 278 -4.07 -24.54 0.24
C PRO A 278 -2.99 -25.63 0.30
N LYS A 279 -2.47 -26.07 -0.86
CA LYS A 279 -1.36 -27.04 -0.97
C LYS A 279 -0.02 -26.32 -1.14
N GLY A 280 0.13 -25.13 -0.55
CA GLY A 280 1.25 -24.22 -0.75
C GLY A 280 2.63 -24.88 -0.62
N PRO A 281 3.69 -24.24 -1.15
CA PRO A 281 5.02 -24.82 -1.17
C PRO A 281 5.48 -25.21 0.25
N ALA A 282 6.26 -26.30 0.36
CA ALA A 282 6.84 -26.73 1.64
C ALA A 282 7.71 -25.63 2.31
N ILE A 283 8.15 -24.64 1.53
CA ILE A 283 8.87 -23.44 1.99
C ILE A 283 8.07 -22.63 3.02
N CYS A 284 6.74 -22.75 3.04
CA CYS A 284 5.84 -21.94 3.86
C CYS A 284 5.51 -22.54 5.24
N GLN A 285 6.09 -23.69 5.62
CA GLN A 285 5.77 -24.33 6.91
C GLN A 285 6.50 -23.65 8.09
N ASN A 286 5.76 -23.39 9.18
CA ASN A 286 6.30 -22.84 10.44
C ASN A 286 7.06 -21.51 10.31
N LEU A 287 6.59 -20.61 9.43
CA LEU A 287 7.13 -19.27 9.30
C LEU A 287 6.41 -18.29 10.24
N ASN A 288 7.14 -17.27 10.72
CA ASN A 288 6.56 -16.12 11.40
C ASN A 288 5.90 -15.17 10.37
N ALA A 289 4.82 -15.62 9.75
CA ALA A 289 4.18 -14.94 8.63
C ALA A 289 2.67 -15.21 8.61
N TYR A 290 1.89 -14.26 8.10
CA TYR A 290 0.46 -14.46 7.84
C TYR A 290 0.30 -15.34 6.60
N MET A 291 -0.49 -16.41 6.74
CA MET A 291 -0.83 -17.32 5.64
C MET A 291 -2.25 -17.00 5.18
N ILE A 292 -2.37 -16.49 3.96
CA ILE A 292 -3.65 -16.12 3.35
C ILE A 292 -3.91 -17.09 2.20
N SER A 293 -5.06 -17.76 2.25
CA SER A 293 -5.48 -18.60 1.14
C SER A 293 -5.93 -17.72 -0.03
N LYS A 294 -5.72 -18.19 -1.27
CA LYS A 294 -6.22 -17.46 -2.44
C LYS A 294 -7.75 -17.29 -2.41
N GLU A 295 -8.46 -18.22 -1.77
CA GLU A 295 -9.91 -18.18 -1.62
C GLU A 295 -10.35 -17.04 -0.70
N ASP A 296 -9.54 -16.71 0.32
CA ASP A 296 -9.81 -15.61 1.25
C ASP A 296 -9.63 -14.22 0.62
N LEU A 297 -8.95 -14.10 -0.53
CA LEU A 297 -8.74 -12.82 -1.21
C LEU A 297 -10.05 -12.14 -1.65
N HIS A 298 -11.14 -12.90 -1.77
CA HIS A 298 -12.47 -12.35 -2.04
C HIS A 298 -13.10 -11.67 -0.82
N ASP A 299 -12.65 -11.99 0.39
CA ASP A 299 -13.15 -11.45 1.66
C ASP A 299 -12.15 -10.44 2.23
N VAL A 300 -12.09 -9.27 1.59
CA VAL A 300 -11.22 -8.18 2.01
C VAL A 300 -11.47 -7.77 3.48
N PRO A 301 -12.72 -7.64 3.97
CA PRO A 301 -12.95 -7.34 5.38
C PRO A 301 -12.33 -8.37 6.33
N LYS A 302 -12.41 -9.67 6.02
CA LYS A 302 -11.76 -10.72 6.82
C LYS A 302 -10.24 -10.59 6.83
N ILE A 303 -9.61 -10.34 5.68
CA ILE A 303 -8.16 -10.16 5.60
C ILE A 303 -7.72 -8.89 6.33
N MET A 304 -8.43 -7.78 6.15
CA MET A 304 -8.14 -6.53 6.83
C MET A 304 -8.29 -6.68 8.35
N ALA A 305 -9.30 -7.40 8.83
CA ALA A 305 -9.42 -7.72 10.25
C ALA A 305 -8.22 -8.54 10.75
N LEU A 306 -7.79 -9.57 10.00
CA LEU A 306 -6.63 -10.38 10.35
C LEU A 306 -5.34 -9.55 10.44
N LEU A 307 -5.10 -8.68 9.45
CA LEU A 307 -3.88 -7.90 9.36
C LEU A 307 -3.87 -6.70 10.30
N CYS A 308 -5.02 -6.07 10.56
CA CYS A 308 -5.13 -4.86 11.37
C CYS A 308 -5.52 -5.12 12.84
N LEU A 309 -5.67 -6.38 13.27
CA LEU A 309 -5.81 -6.72 14.69
C LEU A 309 -4.60 -6.20 15.48
N GLU A 310 -4.86 -5.30 16.43
CA GLU A 310 -3.88 -4.94 17.46
C GLU A 310 -3.53 -6.23 18.22
N GLU A 311 -2.25 -6.60 18.27
CA GLU A 311 -1.80 -7.66 19.18
C GLU A 311 -2.26 -7.29 20.59
N PRO A 312 -3.04 -8.13 21.30
CA PRO A 312 -3.39 -7.83 22.66
C PRO A 312 -2.10 -7.79 23.47
N ASN A 313 -1.74 -6.59 23.93
CA ASN A 313 -0.67 -6.36 24.88
C ASN A 313 -0.73 -7.47 25.94
N SER A 314 0.35 -8.24 26.04
CA SER A 314 0.46 -9.31 27.05
C SER A 314 0.34 -8.71 28.45
N VAL A 315 -0.89 -8.67 28.98
CA VAL A 315 -1.12 -8.47 30.40
C VAL A 315 -0.62 -9.76 31.05
N LYS A 316 0.52 -9.63 31.72
CA LYS A 316 1.08 -10.65 32.60
C LYS A 316 -0.06 -11.18 33.48
N GLN A 317 -0.47 -12.43 33.26
CA GLN A 317 -1.29 -13.14 34.23
C GLN A 317 -0.44 -13.33 35.49
N GLU A 318 -0.72 -12.51 36.51
CA GLU A 318 -0.29 -12.80 37.86
C GLU A 318 -0.94 -14.11 38.29
N THR A 319 -0.08 -15.04 38.69
CA THR A 319 -0.44 -16.34 39.23
C THR A 319 -1.00 -16.18 40.64
N PRO A 320 -2.16 -16.75 41.00
CA PRO A 320 -2.49 -16.97 42.40
C PRO A 320 -2.05 -18.37 42.81
N LEU A 321 -1.23 -18.43 43.87
CA LEU A 321 -0.91 -19.65 44.61
C LEU A 321 -2.15 -20.22 45.34
N PRO A 322 -2.17 -21.51 45.69
CA PRO A 322 -3.40 -22.23 46.06
C PRO A 322 -3.64 -22.23 47.57
N GLU A 323 -4.91 -22.11 47.97
CA GLU A 323 -5.36 -22.53 49.31
C GLU A 323 -6.49 -23.57 49.20
N LYS A 324 -6.34 -24.62 50.00
CA LYS A 324 -7.25 -25.76 50.13
C LYS A 324 -8.32 -25.47 51.20
N SER A 325 -9.54 -25.99 51.03
CA SER A 325 -10.21 -26.90 51.98
C SER A 325 -11.72 -27.07 51.67
N ASP A 326 -12.08 -28.34 51.52
CA ASP A 326 -13.30 -29.08 51.89
C ASP A 326 -14.73 -28.50 51.80
N GLY A 327 -15.62 -29.33 51.23
CA GLY A 327 -16.91 -29.63 51.90
C GLY A 327 -18.21 -29.61 51.07
N THR A 328 -18.57 -30.76 50.51
CA THR A 328 -19.93 -31.37 50.50
C THR A 328 -21.04 -30.88 49.54
N LYS A 329 -21.33 -31.78 48.56
CA LYS A 329 -22.60 -32.21 47.89
C LYS A 329 -23.87 -31.35 47.97
N PHE A 330 -24.53 -31.08 46.82
CA PHE A 330 -25.71 -31.78 46.27
C PHE A 330 -26.34 -31.01 45.08
N GLY A 331 -26.82 -31.74 44.06
CA GLY A 331 -28.00 -31.35 43.25
C GLY A 331 -27.78 -30.63 41.90
N ASN A 332 -28.06 -31.33 40.82
CA ASN A 332 -28.68 -30.82 39.58
C ASN A 332 -30.07 -31.49 39.48
N PRO A 333 -31.11 -31.01 38.73
CA PRO A 333 -31.04 -30.09 37.58
C PRO A 333 -32.27 -29.13 37.33
N VAL A 334 -32.18 -28.36 36.23
CA VAL A 334 -33.21 -27.71 35.37
C VAL A 334 -33.93 -26.41 35.86
N PRO A 335 -34.54 -25.60 34.96
CA PRO A 335 -33.99 -24.38 34.37
C PRO A 335 -34.73 -23.11 34.84
N VAL A 336 -34.06 -21.97 34.91
CA VAL A 336 -34.74 -20.69 35.15
C VAL A 336 -34.58 -19.82 33.91
N GLU A 337 -35.71 -19.55 33.26
CA GLU A 337 -35.89 -18.47 32.30
C GLU A 337 -35.34 -17.17 32.89
N VAL A 338 -34.28 -16.65 32.29
CA VAL A 338 -33.87 -15.26 32.49
C VAL A 338 -34.32 -14.48 31.27
N LEU A 339 -35.31 -13.66 31.55
CA LEU A 339 -35.82 -12.53 30.79
C LEU A 339 -34.75 -11.93 29.86
N THR A 340 -35.13 -11.88 28.60
CA THR A 340 -34.61 -10.98 27.57
C THR A 340 -34.40 -9.58 28.13
N ILE A 341 -33.14 -9.18 28.27
CA ILE A 341 -32.73 -7.78 28.21
C ILE A 341 -31.81 -7.71 26.99
N GLU A 342 -32.34 -7.11 25.93
CA GLU A 342 -31.57 -6.70 24.76
C GLU A 342 -30.39 -5.83 25.21
N SER A 343 -29.18 -6.38 25.25
CA SER A 343 -27.99 -5.53 25.16
C SER A 343 -27.79 -5.22 23.68
N SER A 344 -28.24 -4.04 23.29
CA SER A 344 -28.01 -3.40 22.00
C SER A 344 -26.61 -3.70 21.47
N ARG A 345 -26.58 -4.27 20.26
CA ARG A 345 -25.40 -4.33 19.39
C ARG A 345 -24.74 -2.95 19.35
N GLN A 346 -23.48 -2.88 19.74
CA GLN A 346 -22.64 -1.70 19.59
C GLN A 346 -21.38 -2.11 18.80
N THR A 347 -21.60 -2.58 17.58
CA THR A 347 -20.55 -2.86 16.59
C THR A 347 -21.17 -2.65 15.21
N ASP A 348 -21.43 -1.40 14.84
CA ASP A 348 -21.76 -0.99 13.47
C ASP A 348 -21.55 0.53 13.21
N SER A 349 -21.02 1.29 14.18
CA SER A 349 -21.02 2.76 14.13
C SER A 349 -20.00 3.38 13.16
N SER A 350 -18.86 2.74 12.91
CA SER A 350 -17.82 3.31 12.04
C SER A 350 -18.25 3.32 10.57
N ASN A 351 -18.78 2.19 10.08
CA ASN A 351 -19.14 2.05 8.68
C ASN A 351 -20.37 2.90 8.33
N ASP A 352 -21.33 2.99 9.26
CA ASP A 352 -22.52 3.82 9.14
C ASP A 352 -22.20 5.33 9.16
N MET A 353 -21.15 5.74 9.90
CA MET A 353 -20.66 7.13 9.87
C MET A 353 -19.97 7.51 8.55
N PHE A 354 -19.13 6.64 7.99
CA PHE A 354 -18.48 6.89 6.68
C PHE A 354 -19.50 6.92 5.55
N GLU A 355 -20.47 6.00 5.57
CA GLU A 355 -21.63 6.04 4.66
C GLU A 355 -22.43 7.32 4.82
N THR A 356 -22.68 7.79 6.05
CA THR A 356 -23.40 9.05 6.29
C THR A 356 -22.63 10.27 5.76
N LEU A 357 -21.31 10.31 5.94
CA LEU A 357 -20.45 11.37 5.40
C LEU A 357 -20.44 11.34 3.87
N TRP A 358 -20.36 10.16 3.28
CA TRP A 358 -20.40 9.96 1.84
C TRP A 358 -21.76 10.31 1.24
N LYS A 359 -22.85 9.98 1.93
CA LYS A 359 -24.23 10.29 1.52
C LYS A 359 -24.51 11.79 1.58
N LYS A 360 -24.03 12.49 2.63
CA LYS A 360 -24.07 13.96 2.69
C LYS A 360 -23.21 14.60 1.58
N PHE A 361 -22.06 14.01 1.29
CA PHE A 361 -21.18 14.46 0.21
C PHE A 361 -21.79 14.25 -1.18
N GLU A 362 -22.51 13.15 -1.41
CA GLU A 362 -23.26 12.90 -2.65
C GLU A 362 -24.51 13.79 -2.75
N THR A 363 -25.17 14.09 -1.63
CA THR A 363 -26.26 15.09 -1.60
C THR A 363 -25.75 16.48 -1.99
N PHE A 364 -24.53 16.84 -1.56
CA PHE A 364 -23.83 18.06 -1.99
C PHE A 364 -23.42 18.06 -3.47
N ARG A 365 -23.24 16.88 -4.10
CA ARG A 365 -22.94 16.78 -5.53
C ARG A 365 -24.16 16.98 -6.42
N LEU A 366 -25.35 16.64 -5.92
CA LEU A 366 -26.62 16.62 -6.67
C LEU A 366 -27.33 17.97 -6.75
N ASP A 367 -26.89 18.99 -6.00
CA ASP A 367 -27.35 20.37 -6.20
C ASP A 367 -26.65 20.94 -7.46
N GLU A 368 -27.17 20.54 -8.62
CA GLU A 368 -26.75 20.98 -9.94
C GLU A 368 -27.40 22.32 -10.29
N GLU A 369 -26.71 23.41 -10.00
CA GLU A 369 -26.81 24.64 -10.79
C GLU A 369 -25.43 25.31 -10.80
N GLY A 370 -25.01 25.70 -12.01
CA GLY A 370 -23.60 25.83 -12.40
C GLY A 370 -22.79 26.90 -11.65
N HIS A 371 -21.48 26.67 -11.65
CA HIS A 371 -20.39 27.43 -11.01
C HIS A 371 -20.16 27.12 -9.53
N LYS A 372 -19.37 26.07 -9.29
CA LYS A 372 -18.87 25.71 -7.95
C LYS A 372 -17.76 26.68 -7.53
N ASP A 373 -18.17 27.80 -6.93
CA ASP A 373 -17.30 28.75 -6.23
C ASP A 373 -16.54 28.03 -5.11
N SER A 374 -15.21 28.18 -5.05
CA SER A 374 -14.35 27.60 -4.01
C SER A 374 -14.81 27.97 -2.59
N ARG A 375 -15.52 29.09 -2.43
CA ARG A 375 -16.10 29.54 -1.16
C ARG A 375 -17.19 28.60 -0.62
N VAL A 376 -17.92 27.91 -1.48
CA VAL A 376 -19.01 26.98 -1.08
C VAL A 376 -18.44 25.65 -0.58
N VAL A 377 -17.36 25.16 -1.19
CA VAL A 377 -16.62 23.97 -0.72
C VAL A 377 -15.94 24.26 0.62
N ILE A 378 -15.38 25.47 0.78
CA ILE A 378 -14.79 25.92 2.04
C ILE A 378 -15.85 26.02 3.15
N GLN A 379 -17.05 26.53 2.84
CA GLN A 379 -18.14 26.60 3.81
C GLN A 379 -18.61 25.20 4.24
N PHE A 380 -18.74 24.25 3.30
CA PHE A 380 -19.04 22.86 3.62
C PHE A 380 -18.00 22.22 4.53
N LEU A 381 -16.70 22.43 4.26
CA LEU A 381 -15.62 21.93 5.10
C LEU A 381 -15.60 22.61 6.49
N ARG A 382 -15.90 23.91 6.56
CA ARG A 382 -16.08 24.65 7.82
C ARG A 382 -17.24 24.12 8.66
N ASP A 383 -18.35 23.75 8.04
CA ASP A 383 -19.52 23.25 8.74
C ASP A 383 -19.35 21.78 9.15
N ALA A 384 -18.56 21.01 8.38
CA ALA A 384 -18.25 19.61 8.66
C ALA A 384 -17.15 19.42 9.70
N LEU A 385 -16.16 20.32 9.81
CA LEU A 385 -15.02 20.19 10.73
C LEU A 385 -15.46 20.08 12.22
N PRO A 386 -16.34 20.97 12.74
CA PRO A 386 -16.81 20.89 14.12
C PRO A 386 -17.61 19.61 14.39
N TRP A 387 -18.33 19.11 13.38
CA TRP A 387 -19.04 17.84 13.45
C TRP A 387 -18.08 16.64 13.45
N LEU A 388 -16.99 16.69 12.68
CA LEU A 388 -15.92 15.69 12.66
C LEU A 388 -15.11 15.65 13.97
N GLU A 389 -14.91 16.80 14.59
CA GLU A 389 -14.25 16.95 15.90
C GLU A 389 -15.14 16.44 17.05
N GLN A 390 -16.45 16.71 17.01
CA GLN A 390 -17.39 16.26 18.05
C GLN A 390 -17.80 14.79 17.94
N SER A 391 -17.74 14.20 16.74
CA SER A 391 -18.14 12.81 16.48
C SER A 391 -17.08 11.77 16.88
N GLY A 392 -15.89 12.20 17.33
CA GLY A 392 -14.78 11.29 17.66
C GLY A 392 -14.17 10.59 16.45
N VAL A 393 -14.60 10.93 15.23
CA VAL A 393 -14.10 10.41 13.95
C VAL A 393 -12.60 10.67 13.81
N LEU A 394 -12.13 11.84 14.24
CA LEU A 394 -10.70 12.18 14.24
C LEU A 394 -9.86 11.28 15.15
N ALA A 395 -10.40 10.78 16.26
CA ALA A 395 -9.69 9.85 17.15
C ALA A 395 -9.61 8.42 16.59
N VAL A 396 -10.55 8.03 15.72
CA VAL A 396 -10.49 6.77 14.96
C VAL A 396 -9.55 6.90 13.77
N ILE A 397 -9.54 8.08 13.13
CA ILE A 397 -8.65 8.44 12.02
C ILE A 397 -7.19 8.56 12.48
N ASP A 398 -6.91 9.14 13.65
CA ASP A 398 -5.55 9.26 14.24
C ASP A 398 -4.84 7.91 14.44
N LYS A 399 -5.59 6.80 14.51
CA LYS A 399 -5.03 5.44 14.64
C LYS A 399 -4.78 4.73 13.30
N GLN A 400 -5.45 5.15 12.22
CA GLN A 400 -5.44 4.45 10.92
C GLN A 400 -4.76 5.24 9.81
N ILE A 401 -4.69 6.55 9.95
CA ILE A 401 -4.05 7.45 9.00
C ILE A 401 -2.81 8.01 9.71
N ASP A 402 -1.65 7.81 9.08
CA ASP A 402 -0.36 8.39 9.50
C ASP A 402 -0.54 9.88 9.87
N GLU A 403 -0.04 10.33 11.02
CA GLU A 403 -0.15 11.72 11.53
C GLU A 403 0.14 12.77 10.43
N HIS A 404 0.99 12.38 9.47
CA HIS A 404 1.36 13.12 8.28
C HIS A 404 0.19 13.54 7.37
N ASN A 405 -0.77 12.64 7.10
CA ASN A 405 -1.89 12.90 6.18
C ASN A 405 -2.95 13.82 6.81
N LEU A 406 -3.13 13.74 8.14
CA LEU A 406 -4.04 14.64 8.85
C LEU A 406 -3.46 16.06 8.92
N GLU A 407 -2.16 16.17 9.17
CA GLU A 407 -1.45 17.46 9.10
C GLU A 407 -1.43 18.02 7.67
N GLU A 408 -1.39 17.17 6.64
CA GLU A 408 -1.51 17.61 5.24
C GLU A 408 -2.91 18.17 4.94
N ILE A 409 -3.98 17.56 5.46
CA ILE A 409 -5.35 18.09 5.35
C ILE A 409 -5.48 19.43 6.09
N LYS A 410 -4.96 19.53 7.33
CA LYS A 410 -4.94 20.79 8.09
C LYS A 410 -4.13 21.87 7.39
N HIS A 411 -2.98 21.51 6.83
CA HIS A 411 -2.12 22.40 6.07
C HIS A 411 -2.83 22.91 4.83
N ILE A 412 -3.50 22.04 4.06
CA ILE A 412 -4.33 22.41 2.92
C ILE A 412 -5.41 23.42 3.36
N CYS A 413 -6.15 23.15 4.44
CA CYS A 413 -7.13 24.08 4.98
C CYS A 413 -6.52 25.44 5.34
N SER A 414 -5.34 25.47 5.97
CA SER A 414 -4.66 26.71 6.39
C SER A 414 -4.09 27.52 5.23
N GLU A 415 -3.60 26.87 4.16
CA GLU A 415 -3.11 27.55 2.96
C GLU A 415 -4.27 28.20 2.17
N PHE A 416 -5.47 27.62 2.25
CA PHE A 416 -6.68 28.22 1.70
C PHE A 416 -7.17 29.43 2.51
N GLU A 417 -7.00 29.45 3.84
CA GLU A 417 -7.33 30.64 4.66
C GLU A 417 -6.45 31.85 4.30
N LYS A 418 -5.16 31.63 4.04
CA LYS A 418 -4.23 32.70 3.61
C LYS A 418 -4.58 33.27 2.22
N LEU A 419 -5.28 32.51 1.40
CA LEU A 419 -5.76 32.92 0.07
C LEU A 419 -7.12 33.63 0.12
N SER A 420 -7.84 33.58 1.25
CA SER A 420 -9.14 34.26 1.44
C SER A 420 -9.01 35.71 1.93
N ASP A 421 -7.83 36.12 2.41
CA ASP A 421 -7.52 37.48 2.87
C ASP A 421 -6.78 38.32 1.80
N ARG A 422 -6.76 37.86 0.55
CA ARG A 422 -6.32 38.60 -0.65
C ARG A 422 -7.44 38.62 -1.68
#